data_AF-A0A662CQ26-F1
#
_entry.id   AF-A0A662CQ26-F1
#
_cell.length_a   1.000
_cell.length_b   1.000
_cell.length_c   1.000
_cell.angle_alpha   90.00
_cell.angle_beta   90.00
_cell.angle_gamma   90.00
#
_symmetry.space_group_name_H-M   'P 1'
#
loop_
_entity.id
_entity.type
_entity.pdbx_description
1 polymer ?
#
loop_
_entity_poly.entity_id
_entity_poly.type
_entity_poly.pdbx_seq_one_letter_code
_entity_poly.pdbx_strand_id
1 'polypeptide(L)'
;MGDRLTFEKLAGAIQHVHEHFSAQASKAVNISLTLRNWFIGLYIYEYEQRGTDRARYGEYLLDKLAERLRQAGMKRVDARELRRYSQFYFTYPQILEALTPESLKMLPAKESW
;
A
#
# COMPACT_ATOMS: atom_id res chain seq x y z
N MET A 1 46.68 -13.50 14.53
CA MET A 1 46.93 -12.75 13.28
C MET A 1 45.77 -11.80 13.12
N GLY A 2 45.90 -10.57 13.66
CA GLY A 2 44.79 -9.60 13.70
C GLY A 2 44.43 -9.17 12.29
N ASP A 3 43.15 -9.26 11.95
CA ASP A 3 42.69 -8.87 10.63
C ASP A 3 42.97 -7.37 10.43
N ARG A 4 43.94 -7.06 9.56
CA ARG A 4 44.39 -5.68 9.37
C ARG A 4 43.27 -4.91 8.68
N LEU A 5 42.73 -3.91 9.38
CA LEU A 5 41.85 -2.89 8.80
C LEU A 5 42.63 -2.15 7.71
N THR A 6 42.27 -2.37 6.46
CA THR A 6 42.81 -1.63 5.31
C THR A 6 41.78 -0.66 4.78
N PHE A 7 42.23 0.37 4.08
CA PHE A 7 41.35 1.32 3.39
C PHE A 7 40.38 0.60 2.44
N GLU A 8 40.85 -0.37 1.66
CA GLU A 8 40.02 -1.16 0.74
C GLU A 8 38.93 -1.97 1.47
N LYS A 9 39.27 -2.58 2.62
CA LYS A 9 38.28 -3.30 3.44
C LYS A 9 37.25 -2.35 4.03
N LEU A 10 37.66 -1.17 4.47
CA LEU A 10 36.75 -0.12 4.96
C LEU A 10 35.81 0.34 3.84
N ALA A 11 36.35 0.68 2.66
CA ALA A 11 35.58 1.11 1.50
C ALA A 11 34.57 0.04 1.06
N GLY A 12 35.01 -1.22 0.95
CA GLY A 12 34.13 -2.35 0.62
C GLY A 12 33.04 -2.57 1.67
N ALA A 13 33.36 -2.45 2.96
CA ALA A 13 32.36 -2.55 4.03
C ALA A 13 31.31 -1.43 3.95
N ILE A 14 31.74 -0.18 3.71
CA ILE A 14 30.83 0.96 3.55
C ILE A 14 29.94 0.77 2.31
N GLN A 15 30.52 0.33 1.19
CA GLN A 15 29.76 0.06 -0.04
C GLN A 15 28.71 -1.03 0.20
N HIS A 16 29.09 -2.12 0.86
CA HIS A 16 28.16 -3.21 1.18
C HIS A 16 27.00 -2.73 2.06
N VAL A 17 27.29 -1.93 3.08
CA VAL A 17 26.26 -1.31 3.95
C VAL A 17 25.33 -0.42 3.11
N HIS A 18 25.88 0.41 2.23
CA HIS A 18 25.09 1.27 1.35
C HIS A 18 24.15 0.47 0.44
N GLU A 19 24.66 -0.54 -0.25
CA GLU A 19 23.87 -1.39 -1.15
C GLU A 19 22.77 -2.13 -0.39
N HIS A 20 23.09 -2.70 0.78
CA HIS A 20 22.13 -3.41 1.62
C HIS A 20 20.96 -2.52 2.03
N PHE A 21 21.23 -1.36 2.63
CA PHE A 21 20.18 -0.46 3.13
C PHE A 21 19.42 0.25 2.01
N SER A 22 20.07 0.52 0.86
CA SER A 22 19.38 1.07 -0.31
C SER A 22 18.36 0.07 -0.87
N ALA A 23 18.76 -1.20 -1.02
CA ALA A 23 17.85 -2.26 -1.45
C ALA A 23 16.72 -2.48 -0.43
N GLN A 24 17.03 -2.45 0.87
CA GLN A 24 16.04 -2.56 1.93
C GLN A 24 15.03 -1.42 1.90
N ALA A 25 15.47 -0.18 1.71
CA ALA A 25 14.60 1.00 1.61
C ALA A 25 13.67 0.90 0.39
N SER A 26 14.20 0.55 -0.78
CA SER A 26 13.38 0.34 -1.98
C SER A 26 12.34 -0.78 -1.79
N LYS A 27 12.73 -1.88 -1.15
CA LYS A 27 11.81 -2.98 -0.82
C LYS A 27 10.70 -2.53 0.13
N ALA A 28 11.04 -1.77 1.18
CA ALA A 28 10.06 -1.25 2.13
C ALA A 28 9.04 -0.32 1.45
N VAL A 29 9.50 0.57 0.57
CA VAL A 29 8.62 1.44 -0.23
C VAL A 29 7.70 0.62 -1.12
N ASN A 30 8.21 -0.38 -1.84
CA ASN A 30 7.42 -1.22 -2.72
C ASN A 30 6.35 -2.03 -1.97
N ILE A 31 6.70 -2.62 -0.82
CA ILE A 31 5.75 -3.32 0.04
C ILE A 31 4.66 -2.35 0.52
N SER A 32 5.06 -1.16 0.98
CA SER A 32 4.12 -0.15 1.50
C SER A 32 3.13 0.32 0.43
N LEU A 33 3.61 0.59 -0.79
CA LEU A 33 2.76 0.97 -1.92
C LEU A 33 1.82 -0.17 -2.35
N THR A 34 2.32 -1.41 -2.37
CA THR A 34 1.52 -2.59 -2.70
C THR A 34 0.38 -2.77 -1.70
N LEU A 35 0.70 -2.78 -0.40
CA LEU A 35 -0.31 -2.91 0.64
C LEU A 35 -1.29 -1.74 0.63
N ARG A 36 -0.81 -0.49 0.52
CA ARG A 36 -1.68 0.69 0.41
C ARG A 36 -2.71 0.53 -0.72
N ASN A 37 -2.26 0.15 -1.90
CA ASN A 37 -3.14 0.00 -3.05
C ASN A 37 -4.13 -1.16 -2.86
N TRP A 38 -3.69 -2.26 -2.25
CA TRP A 38 -4.57 -3.38 -1.91
C TRP A 38 -5.65 -2.99 -0.88
N PHE A 39 -5.27 -2.30 0.20
CA PHE A 39 -6.20 -1.82 1.22
C PHE A 39 -7.24 -0.85 0.65
N ILE A 40 -6.84 0.06 -0.25
CA ILE A 40 -7.81 0.95 -0.91
C ILE A 40 -8.85 0.12 -1.68
N GLY A 41 -8.42 -0.93 -2.39
CA GLY A 41 -9.34 -1.86 -3.04
C GLY A 41 -10.29 -2.55 -2.06
N LEU A 42 -9.77 -3.02 -0.92
CA LEU A 42 -10.57 -3.61 0.16
C LEU A 42 -11.64 -2.62 0.67
N TYR A 43 -11.27 -1.37 0.98
CA TYR A 43 -12.22 -0.37 1.47
C TYR A 43 -13.31 -0.04 0.43
N ILE A 44 -12.95 0.08 -0.85
CA ILE A 44 -13.94 0.29 -1.91
C ILE A 44 -14.89 -0.90 -1.99
N TYR A 45 -14.36 -2.12 -1.99
CA TYR A 45 -15.17 -3.33 -2.05
C TYR A 45 -16.14 -3.45 -0.87
N GLU A 46 -15.67 -3.23 0.37
CA GLU A 46 -16.52 -3.27 1.56
C GLU A 46 -17.62 -2.21 1.51
N TYR A 47 -17.29 -0.98 1.09
CA TYR A 47 -18.28 0.07 0.89
C TYR A 47 -19.31 -0.29 -0.19
N GLU A 48 -18.86 -0.86 -1.30
CA GLU A 48 -19.78 -1.32 -2.36
C GLU A 48 -20.69 -2.46 -1.87
N GLN A 49 -20.27 -3.27 -0.90
CA GLN A 49 -21.09 -4.36 -0.35
C GLN A 49 -22.07 -3.88 0.74
N ARG A 50 -21.64 -2.98 1.63
CA ARG A 50 -22.36 -2.67 2.88
C ARG A 50 -22.65 -1.19 3.10
N GLY A 51 -22.15 -0.31 2.25
CA GLY A 51 -22.30 1.14 2.38
C GLY A 51 -23.77 1.55 2.40
N THR A 52 -24.18 2.25 3.45
CA THR A 52 -25.57 2.66 3.68
C THR A 52 -26.08 3.64 2.63
N ASP A 53 -25.20 4.50 2.11
CA ASP A 53 -25.50 5.50 1.08
C ASP A 53 -24.94 5.13 -0.31
N ARG A 54 -24.48 3.88 -0.52
CA ARG A 54 -23.87 3.46 -1.80
C ARG A 54 -24.78 3.69 -3.02
N ALA A 55 -26.10 3.55 -2.83
CA ALA A 55 -27.10 3.75 -3.86
C ALA A 55 -27.17 5.21 -4.36
N ARG A 56 -26.73 6.18 -3.54
CA ARG A 56 -26.65 7.59 -3.91
C ARG A 56 -25.58 7.86 -4.96
N TYR A 57 -24.47 7.13 -4.92
CA TYR A 57 -23.35 7.36 -5.84
C TYR A 57 -23.42 6.47 -7.07
N GLY A 58 -23.87 5.22 -6.92
CA GLY A 58 -24.06 4.29 -8.03
C GLY A 58 -22.83 4.17 -8.93
N GLU A 59 -23.03 4.32 -10.24
CA GLU A 59 -21.95 4.24 -11.25
C GLU A 59 -20.88 5.35 -11.10
N TYR A 60 -21.19 6.46 -10.43
CA TYR A 60 -20.28 7.59 -10.24
C TYR A 60 -19.43 7.50 -8.96
N LEU A 61 -19.52 6.39 -8.22
CA LEU A 61 -18.81 6.21 -6.95
C LEU A 61 -17.32 6.55 -7.06
N LEU A 62 -16.62 5.98 -8.03
CA LEU A 62 -15.17 6.15 -8.15
C LEU A 62 -14.77 7.55 -8.60
N ASP A 63 -15.61 8.23 -9.39
CA ASP A 63 -15.35 9.61 -9.80
C ASP A 63 -15.51 10.58 -8.62
N LYS A 64 -16.57 10.40 -7.82
CA LYS A 64 -16.80 11.20 -6.60
C LYS A 64 -15.76 10.92 -5.51
N LEU A 65 -15.40 9.65 -5.32
CA LEU A 65 -14.34 9.28 -4.40
C LEU A 65 -12.99 9.87 -4.83
N ALA A 66 -12.68 9.82 -6.13
CA ALA A 66 -11.47 10.43 -6.68
C ALA A 66 -11.41 11.94 -6.43
N GLU A 67 -12.52 12.66 -6.66
CA GLU A 67 -12.63 14.09 -6.38
C GLU A 67 -12.35 14.38 -4.89
N ARG A 68 -13.00 13.64 -3.99
CA ARG A 68 -12.87 13.83 -2.54
C ARG A 68 -11.46 13.54 -2.03
N LEU A 69 -10.81 12.49 -2.54
CA LEU A 69 -9.45 12.12 -2.16
C LEU A 69 -8.41 13.10 -2.71
N ARG A 70 -8.61 13.66 -3.92
CA ARG A 70 -7.75 14.74 -4.44
C ARG A 70 -7.86 16.00 -3.61
N GLN A 71 -9.07 16.37 -3.19
CA GLN A 71 -9.27 17.51 -2.27
C GLN A 71 -8.56 17.30 -0.92
N ALA A 72 -8.39 16.05 -0.49
CA ALA A 72 -7.59 15.69 0.68
C ALA A 72 -6.07 15.64 0.42
N GLY A 73 -5.61 16.09 -0.76
CA GLY A 73 -4.18 16.13 -1.13
C GLY A 73 -3.60 14.78 -1.58
N MET A 74 -4.42 13.75 -1.75
CA MET A 74 -3.93 12.43 -2.16
C MET A 74 -3.58 12.41 -3.65
N LYS A 75 -2.42 11.82 -3.97
CA LYS A 75 -1.97 11.57 -5.36
C LYS A 75 -2.36 10.15 -5.79
N ARG A 76 -2.42 9.90 -7.11
CA ARG A 76 -2.69 8.57 -7.70
C ARG A 76 -4.03 7.98 -7.22
N VAL A 77 -5.07 8.82 -7.23
CA VAL A 77 -6.44 8.50 -6.80
C VAL A 77 -7.47 8.93 -7.84
N ASP A 78 -7.10 8.99 -9.12
CA ASP A 78 -8.11 9.15 -10.16
C ASP A 78 -8.99 7.89 -10.27
N ALA A 79 -10.17 8.01 -10.90
CA ALA A 79 -11.11 6.90 -10.96
C ALA A 79 -10.54 5.65 -11.65
N ARG A 80 -9.59 5.81 -12.57
CA ARG A 80 -8.91 4.68 -13.22
C ARG A 80 -7.97 3.98 -12.23
N GLU A 81 -7.21 4.73 -11.44
CA GLU A 81 -6.37 4.16 -10.38
C GLU A 81 -7.24 3.48 -9.31
N LEU A 82 -8.34 4.09 -8.88
CA LEU A 82 -9.26 3.46 -7.92
C LEU A 82 -9.86 2.15 -8.46
N ARG A 83 -10.28 2.11 -9.75
CA ARG A 83 -10.70 0.87 -10.41
C ARG A 83 -9.61 -0.21 -10.36
N ARG A 84 -8.35 0.17 -10.61
CA ARG A 84 -7.20 -0.76 -10.54
C ARG A 84 -7.00 -1.30 -9.13
N TYR A 85 -7.14 -0.46 -8.11
CA TYR A 85 -7.04 -0.88 -6.71
C TYR A 85 -8.18 -1.83 -6.33
N SER A 86 -9.42 -1.54 -6.72
CA SER A 86 -10.56 -2.45 -6.54
C SER A 86 -10.32 -3.80 -7.20
N GLN A 87 -9.88 -3.80 -8.46
CA GLN A 87 -9.54 -5.04 -9.17
C GLN A 87 -8.39 -5.78 -8.48
N PHE A 88 -7.40 -5.07 -7.96
CA PHE A 88 -6.26 -5.67 -7.27
C PHE A 88 -6.71 -6.44 -6.03
N TYR A 89 -7.54 -5.84 -5.18
CA TYR A 89 -8.13 -6.54 -4.04
C TYR A 89 -8.96 -7.74 -4.49
N PHE A 90 -9.88 -7.54 -5.44
CA PHE A 90 -10.76 -8.60 -5.94
C PHE A 90 -10.01 -9.80 -6.51
N THR A 91 -8.87 -9.55 -7.18
CA THR A 91 -8.05 -10.60 -7.80
C THR A 91 -7.18 -11.34 -6.79
N TYR A 92 -6.73 -10.64 -5.73
CA TYR A 92 -5.79 -11.20 -4.75
C TYR A 92 -6.26 -11.03 -3.29
N PRO A 93 -7.46 -11.52 -2.92
CA PRO A 93 -7.95 -11.42 -1.54
C PRO A 93 -7.06 -12.17 -0.54
N GLN A 94 -6.35 -13.21 -0.98
CA GLN A 94 -5.44 -14.02 -0.16
C GLN A 94 -4.23 -13.26 0.40
N ILE A 95 -3.94 -12.05 -0.09
CA ILE A 95 -2.89 -11.19 0.50
C ILE A 95 -3.17 -10.91 1.99
N LEU A 96 -4.43 -10.97 2.41
CA LEU A 96 -4.84 -10.91 3.81
C LEU A 96 -4.02 -11.86 4.70
N GLU A 97 -3.73 -13.07 4.23
CA GLU A 97 -2.99 -14.11 4.97
C GLU A 97 -1.50 -13.76 5.14
N ALA A 98 -0.98 -12.86 4.33
CA ALA A 98 0.41 -12.42 4.35
C ALA A 98 0.62 -11.09 5.11
N LEU A 99 -0.43 -10.53 5.71
CA LEU A 99 -0.33 -9.29 6.47
C LEU A 99 0.46 -9.48 7.78
N THR A 100 1.27 -8.48 8.13
CA THR A 100 1.95 -8.43 9.43
C THR A 100 0.99 -7.92 10.51
N PRO A 101 1.29 -8.11 11.80
CA PRO A 101 0.50 -7.54 12.90
C PRO A 101 0.27 -6.03 12.77
N GLU A 102 1.24 -5.30 12.23
CA GLU A 102 1.13 -3.85 12.01
C GLU A 102 0.15 -3.52 10.90
N SER A 103 0.18 -4.24 9.77
CA SER A 103 -0.73 -3.98 8.66
C SER A 103 -2.15 -4.47 8.92
N LEU A 104 -2.34 -5.50 9.76
CA LEU A 104 -3.67 -5.95 10.21
C LEU A 104 -4.48 -4.83 10.89
N LYS A 105 -3.81 -3.85 11.50
CA LYS A 105 -4.46 -2.67 12.11
C LYS A 105 -5.17 -1.77 11.10
N MET A 106 -4.88 -1.92 9.80
CA MET A 106 -5.47 -1.17 8.70
C MET A 106 -6.70 -1.87 8.10
N LEU A 107 -7.11 -3.02 8.63
CA LEU A 107 -8.38 -3.63 8.21
C LEU A 107 -9.56 -2.78 8.67
N PRO A 108 -10.64 -2.67 7.87
CA PRO A 108 -11.87 -2.03 8.32
C PRO A 108 -12.38 -2.77 9.56
N ALA A 109 -12.66 -2.04 10.65
CA ALA A 109 -13.33 -2.66 11.77
C ALA A 109 -14.74 -3.05 11.32
N LYS A 110 -15.23 -4.20 11.82
CA LYS A 110 -16.52 -4.77 11.40
C LYS A 110 -17.73 -3.84 11.63
N GLU A 111 -17.55 -2.78 12.42
CA GLU A 111 -18.59 -1.83 12.83
C GLU A 111 -18.34 -0.39 12.33
N SER A 112 -17.30 -0.15 11.52
CA SER A 112 -16.84 1.23 11.23
C SER A 112 -17.52 1.93 10.06
N TRP A 113 -18.46 1.30 9.33
CA TRP A 113 -19.11 1.87 8.13
C TRP A 113 -20.53 1.33 7.93
#